data_AF-A0A957LG51-F1
#
_entry.id   AF-A0A957LG51-F1
#
_cell.length_a   1.000
_cell.length_b   1.000
_cell.length_c   1.000
_cell.angle_alpha   90.00
_cell.angle_beta   90.00
_cell.angle_gamma   90.00
#
_symmetry.space_group_name_H-M   'P 1'
#
loop_
_entity.id
_entity.type
_entity.pdbx_description
1 polymer ?
#
loop_
_entity_poly.entity_id
_entity_poly.type
_entity_poly.pdbx_seq_one_letter_code
_entity_poly.pdbx_strand_id
1 'polypeptide(L)'
;PHVIPDHREPHRFAQGFSGVVTALSAYLVWLEMPLVGWSFSWLVIVLANLNVLVGFCAGCFTYYQLNRLGMPGFGKAAVGK
;
A
#
# COMPACT_ATOMS: atom_id res chain seq x y z
N PRO A 1 -20.10 -15.25 6.65
CA PRO A 1 -19.22 -14.28 5.96
C PRO A 1 -19.67 -14.04 4.51
N HIS A 2 -20.20 -12.84 4.23
CA HIS A 2 -20.51 -12.41 2.86
C HIS A 2 -19.18 -11.96 2.22
N VAL A 3 -18.53 -12.85 1.48
CA VAL A 3 -17.29 -12.52 0.77
C VAL A 3 -17.67 -11.67 -0.43
N ILE A 4 -17.50 -10.35 -0.29
CA ILE A 4 -17.68 -9.43 -1.41
C ILE A 4 -16.41 -9.52 -2.26
N PRO A 5 -16.51 -9.92 -3.53
CA PRO A 5 -15.32 -10.03 -4.39
C PRO A 5 -14.72 -8.65 -4.62
N ASP A 6 -13.48 -8.48 -4.16
CA ASP A 6 -12.73 -7.25 -4.29
C ASP A 6 -12.11 -7.13 -5.70
N HIS A 7 -12.02 -5.92 -6.23
CA HIS A 7 -11.41 -5.70 -7.54
C HIS A 7 -9.89 -5.85 -7.49
N ARG A 8 -9.25 -6.30 -8.59
CA ARG A 8 -7.77 -6.37 -8.67
C ARG A 8 -7.08 -5.01 -8.57
N GLU A 9 -7.80 -3.92 -8.80
CA GLU A 9 -7.27 -2.56 -8.87
C GLU A 9 -6.68 -2.05 -7.53
N PRO A 10 -7.39 -2.15 -6.38
CA PRO A 10 -6.82 -1.81 -5.07
C PRO A 10 -5.58 -2.66 -4.70
N HIS A 11 -5.53 -3.93 -5.10
CA HIS A 11 -4.34 -4.75 -4.86
C HIS A 11 -3.13 -4.30 -5.71
N ARG A 12 -3.35 -3.85 -6.96
CA ARG A 12 -2.29 -3.27 -7.80
C ARG A 12 -1.78 -1.94 -7.25
N PHE A 13 -2.65 -1.14 -6.65
CA PHE A 13 -2.27 0.08 -5.95
C PHE A 13 -1.36 -0.21 -4.75
N ALA A 14 -1.71 -1.21 -3.93
CA ALA A 14 -0.89 -1.62 -2.80
C ALA A 14 0.51 -2.11 -3.23
N GLN A 15 0.58 -2.94 -4.28
CA GLN A 15 1.87 -3.42 -4.83
C GLN A 15 2.70 -2.26 -5.42
N GLY A 16 2.05 -1.32 -6.13
CA GLY A 16 2.70 -0.12 -6.64
C GLY A 16 3.26 0.78 -5.54
N PHE A 17 2.50 0.98 -4.46
CA PHE A 17 2.93 1.78 -3.31
C PHE A 17 4.18 1.18 -2.64
N SER A 18 4.18 -0.12 -2.34
CA SER A 18 5.35 -0.80 -1.79
C SER A 18 6.56 -0.76 -2.74
N GLY A 19 6.33 -0.83 -4.05
CA GLY A 19 7.37 -0.67 -5.07
C GLY A 19 8.01 0.71 -5.03
N VAL A 20 7.22 1.78 -4.95
CA VAL A 20 7.71 3.16 -4.87
C VAL A 20 8.48 3.41 -3.56
N VAL A 21 7.96 2.94 -2.43
CA VAL A 21 8.63 3.10 -1.12
C VAL A 21 9.96 2.36 -1.08
N THR A 22 10.03 1.15 -1.66
CA THR A 22 11.28 0.38 -1.76
C THR A 22 12.28 1.05 -2.70
N ALA A 23 11.82 1.59 -3.83
CA ALA A 23 12.68 2.34 -4.75
C ALA A 23 13.27 3.60 -4.08
N LEU A 24 12.45 4.32 -3.31
CA LEU A 24 12.90 5.49 -2.55
C LEU A 24 13.91 5.09 -1.47
N SER A 25 13.67 3.96 -0.77
CA SER A 25 14.63 3.38 0.18
C SER A 25 15.98 3.09 -0.49
N ALA A 26 15.98 2.46 -1.67
CA ALA A 26 17.20 2.18 -2.41
C ALA A 26 17.94 3.46 -2.82
N TYR A 27 17.19 4.49 -3.23
CA TYR A 27 17.76 5.81 -3.55
C TYR A 27 18.39 6.51 -2.34
N LEU A 28 17.76 6.42 -1.16
CA LEU A 28 18.31 6.96 0.09
C LEU A 28 19.60 6.26 0.54
N VAL A 29 19.66 4.93 0.37
CA VAL A 29 20.91 4.18 0.62
C VAL A 29 22.00 4.62 -0.36
N TRP A 30 21.65 4.89 -1.62
CA TRP A 30 22.59 5.36 -2.63
C TRP A 30 23.15 6.77 -2.32
N LEU A 31 22.37 7.63 -1.65
CA LEU A 31 22.81 8.94 -1.16
C LEU A 31 23.66 8.87 0.14
N GLU A 32 24.25 7.72 0.43
CA GLU A 32 25.08 7.48 1.63
C GLU A 32 24.33 7.70 2.97
N MET A 33 22.99 7.58 2.97
CA MET A 33 22.16 7.62 4.17
C MET A 33 21.58 6.22 4.51
N PRO A 34 22.43 5.23 4.82
CA PRO A 34 22.00 3.85 4.98
C PRO A 34 21.01 3.67 6.12
N LEU A 35 21.18 4.38 7.25
CA LEU A 35 20.28 4.28 8.40
C LEU A 35 18.83 4.66 8.05
N VAL A 36 18.66 5.73 7.27
CA VAL A 36 17.33 6.20 6.85
C VAL A 36 16.74 5.25 5.83
N GLY A 37 17.51 4.81 4.83
CA GLY A 37 17.06 3.82 3.85
C GLY A 37 16.63 2.51 4.49
N TRP A 38 17.45 1.94 5.39
CA TRP A 38 17.11 0.72 6.10
C TRP A 38 15.84 0.88 6.97
N SER A 39 15.61 2.05 7.55
CA SER A 39 14.39 2.33 8.32
C SER A 39 13.12 2.22 7.43
N PHE A 40 13.17 2.74 6.20
CA PHE A 40 12.08 2.58 5.23
C PHE A 40 11.90 1.12 4.79
N SER A 41 12.98 0.38 4.59
CA SER A 41 12.90 -1.06 4.27
C SER A 41 12.26 -1.86 5.40
N TRP A 42 12.65 -1.62 6.65
CA TRP A 42 12.02 -2.25 7.82
C TRP A 42 10.53 -1.90 7.94
N LEU A 43 10.15 -0.65 7.64
CA LEU A 43 8.75 -0.25 7.60
C LEU A 43 7.95 -1.05 6.56
N VAL A 44 8.48 -1.21 5.34
CA VAL A 44 7.84 -2.02 4.29
C VAL A 44 7.71 -3.48 4.73
N ILE A 45 8.75 -4.05 5.35
CA ILE A 45 8.72 -5.42 5.87
C ILE A 45 7.63 -5.59 6.93
N VAL A 46 7.49 -4.66 7.87
CA VAL A 46 6.45 -4.71 8.90
C VAL A 46 5.05 -4.63 8.27
N LEU A 47 4.83 -3.69 7.34
CA LEU A 47 3.54 -3.56 6.65
C LEU A 47 3.20 -4.80 5.82
N ALA A 48 4.19 -5.43 5.18
CA ALA A 48 4.00 -6.67 4.44
C ALA A 48 3.63 -7.83 5.37
N ASN A 49 4.29 -7.94 6.52
CA ASN A 49 3.96 -8.95 7.53
C ASN A 49 2.57 -8.74 8.13
N LEU A 50 2.14 -7.49 8.36
CA LEU A 50 0.77 -7.21 8.82
C LEU A 50 -0.29 -7.69 7.82
N ASN A 51 -0.03 -7.57 6.52
CA ASN A 51 -0.92 -8.12 5.50
C ASN A 51 -1.03 -9.65 5.57
N VAL A 52 0.09 -10.35 5.79
CA VAL A 52 0.10 -11.82 5.86
C VAL A 52 -0.48 -12.34 7.19
N LEU A 53 -0.12 -11.70 8.31
CA LEU A 53 -0.47 -12.16 9.66
C LEU A 53 -1.88 -11.74 10.08
N VAL A 54 -2.30 -10.52 9.71
CA VAL A 54 -3.56 -9.92 10.16
C VAL A 54 -4.59 -9.88 9.02
N GLY A 55 -4.19 -10.14 7.78
CA GLY A 55 -5.05 -9.95 6.61
C GLY A 55 -5.34 -8.47 6.32
N PHE A 56 -4.58 -7.54 6.93
CA PHE A 56 -4.80 -6.11 6.81
C PHE A 56 -3.88 -5.50 5.74
N CYS A 57 -4.48 -5.13 4.61
CA CYS A 57 -3.77 -4.40 3.56
C CYS A 57 -3.92 -2.89 3.79
N ALA A 58 -2.87 -2.27 4.37
CA ALA A 58 -2.82 -0.82 4.58
C ALA A 58 -2.99 -0.02 3.27
N GLY A 59 -2.54 -0.58 2.13
CA GLY A 59 -2.72 0.00 0.80
C GLY A 59 -4.19 0.06 0.37
N CYS A 60 -4.94 -1.03 0.56
CA CYS A 60 -6.39 -1.05 0.30
C CYS A 60 -7.12 -0.09 1.25
N PHE A 61 -6.77 -0.08 2.55
CA PHE A 61 -7.36 0.85 3.52
C PHE A 61 -7.15 2.31 3.11
N THR A 62 -5.95 2.67 2.67
CA THR A 62 -5.64 4.03 2.18
C THR A 62 -6.44 4.38 0.93
N TYR A 63 -6.59 3.45 -0.02
CA TYR A 63 -7.44 3.63 -1.20
C TYR A 63 -8.90 3.90 -0.81
N TYR A 64 -9.45 3.11 0.11
CA TYR A 64 -10.81 3.32 0.62
C TYR A 64 -10.96 4.64 1.38
N GLN A 65 -9.94 5.06 2.15
CA GLN A 65 -9.94 6.35 2.83
C GLN A 65 -9.89 7.52 1.84
N LEU A 66 -9.11 7.41 0.76
CA LEU A 66 -9.05 8.42 -0.31
C LEU A 66 -10.36 8.48 -1.11
N ASN A 67 -10.98 7.33 -1.38
CA ASN A 67 -12.33 7.25 -1.94
C ASN A 67 -13.36 7.92 -1.02
N ARG A 68 -13.26 7.69 0.30
CA ARG A 68 -14.11 8.32 1.31
C ARG A 68 -13.90 9.83 1.41
N LEU A 69 -12.69 10.32 1.15
CA LEU A 69 -12.39 11.76 1.05
C LEU A 69 -12.87 12.42 -0.25
N GLY A 70 -13.39 11.65 -1.22
CA GLY A 70 -13.94 12.18 -2.46
C GLY A 70 -12.89 12.63 -3.48
N MET A 71 -11.66 12.10 -3.40
CA MET A 71 -10.63 12.43 -4.39
C MET A 71 -10.96 11.87 -5.78
N PRO A 72 -10.95 12.70 -6.84
CA PRO A 72 -11.25 12.26 -8.20
C PRO A 72 -10.15 11.29 -8.69
N GLY A 73 -10.52 10.05 -8.97
CA GLY A 73 -9.61 8.97 -9.40
C GLY A 73 -9.65 7.70 -8.56
N PHE A 74 -10.22 7.75 -7.34
CA PHE A 74 -10.31 6.62 -6.40
C PHE A 74 -11.70 5.94 -6.37
N GLY A 75 -12.52 6.12 -7.40
CA GLY A 75 -13.94 5.70 -7.41
C GLY A 75 -14.21 4.21 -7.68
N LYS A 76 -13.19 3.39 -7.98
CA LYS A 76 -13.38 1.99 -8.38
C LYS A 76 -13.29 1.01 -7.20
N ALA A 77 -14.02 1.33 -6.13
CA ALA A 77 -13.95 0.60 -4.87
C ALA A 77 -15.16 -0.32 -4.62
N ALA A 78 -16.21 -0.27 -5.45
CA ALA A 78 -17.37 -1.14 -5.31
C ALA A 78 -18.01 -1.45 -6.68
N VAL A 79 -18.19 -2.73 -7.02
CA VAL A 79 -19.22 -3.14 -7.99
C VAL A 79 -20.57 -2.83 -7.34
N GLY A 80 -21.13 -1.64 -7.59
CA GLY A 80 -22.40 -1.28 -6.97
C GLY A 80 -22.80 0.19 -6.97
N LYS A 81 -22.19 1.03 -7.81
CA LYS A 81 -22.79 2.30 -8.22
C LYS A 81 -22.62 2.51 -9.71
#